data_AF-A0A3D1HBJ5-F1
#
_entry.id   AF-A0A3D1HBJ5-F1
#
_cell.length_a   1.000
_cell.length_b   1.000
_cell.length_c   1.000
_cell.angle_alpha   90.00
_cell.angle_beta   90.00
_cell.angle_gamma   90.00
#
_symmetry.space_group_name_H-M   'P 1'
#
loop_
_entity.id
_entity.type
_entity.pdbx_description
1 polymer ?
#
loop_
_entity_poly.entity_id
_entity_poly.type
_entity_poly.pdbx_seq_one_letter_code
_entity_poly.pdbx_strand_id
1 'polypeptide(L)'
;FFGVAPGTNEKSNFNALECTKKNAIFTNVALNLDDMTPWWEGLDKNPPENAEEWKGAKVNGKEYTAVMGADGKPQKLAHPNSRFTAPAINCPCLSSEFNNPQGVPVTAMIFGGRRA
;
A
#
# COMPACT_ATOMS: atom_id res chain seq x y z
N PHE A 1 -5.70 -2.81 10.28
CA PHE A 1 -6.02 -2.26 8.94
C PHE A 1 -5.88 -3.32 7.87
N PHE A 2 -6.72 -3.25 6.85
CA PHE A 2 -6.63 -4.04 5.60
C PHE A 2 -6.68 -3.08 4.41
N GLY A 3 -5.60 -2.32 4.21
CA GLY A 3 -5.54 -1.21 3.27
C GLY A 3 -5.16 -1.65 1.86
N VAL A 4 -5.60 -0.90 0.84
CA VAL A 4 -5.06 -0.99 -0.52
C VAL A 4 -3.65 -0.39 -0.51
N ALA A 5 -2.65 -1.14 -0.96
CA ALA A 5 -1.26 -0.68 -0.95
C ALA A 5 -1.00 0.40 -2.02
N PRO A 6 -1.33 0.19 -3.32
CA PRO A 6 -1.01 1.16 -4.39
C PRO A 6 -1.54 2.57 -4.10
N GLY A 7 -0.67 3.56 -4.23
CA GLY A 7 -0.94 4.97 -3.91
C GLY A 7 -0.71 5.38 -2.44
N THR A 8 -0.50 4.42 -1.53
CA THR A 8 -0.05 4.72 -0.16
C THR A 8 1.44 5.04 -0.16
N ASN A 9 1.82 6.22 0.31
CA ASN A 9 3.22 6.63 0.49
C ASN A 9 3.36 7.66 1.61
N GLU A 10 4.60 8.03 1.91
CA GLU A 10 4.92 8.98 2.99
C GLU A 10 4.21 10.33 2.82
N LYS A 11 4.10 10.82 1.59
CA LYS A 11 3.48 12.13 1.28
C LYS A 11 1.96 12.09 1.34
N SER A 12 1.33 11.03 0.85
CA SER A 12 -0.13 10.90 0.76
C SER A 12 -0.74 10.41 2.07
N ASN A 13 -0.06 9.49 2.77
CA ASN A 13 -0.53 8.87 4.00
C ASN A 13 0.62 8.25 4.81
N PHE A 14 1.42 9.11 5.46
CA PHE A 14 2.48 8.72 6.39
C PHE A 14 2.02 7.71 7.45
N ASN A 15 0.90 7.98 8.13
CA ASN A 15 0.43 7.15 9.24
C ASN A 15 0.09 5.71 8.79
N ALA A 16 -0.51 5.54 7.61
CA ALA A 16 -0.77 4.20 7.08
C ALA A 16 0.53 3.47 6.75
N LEU A 17 1.53 4.14 6.17
CA LEU A 17 2.84 3.55 5.88
C LEU A 17 3.59 3.16 7.17
N GLU A 18 3.55 3.99 8.21
CA GLU A 18 4.14 3.64 9.51
C GLU A 18 3.51 2.36 10.10
N CYS A 19 2.20 2.17 9.92
CA CYS A 19 1.53 0.96 10.41
C CYS A 19 2.13 -0.32 9.81
N THR A 20 2.64 -0.26 8.58
CA THR A 20 3.12 -1.44 7.84
C THR A 20 4.55 -1.84 8.19
N LYS A 21 5.30 -1.04 8.96
CA LYS A 21 6.72 -1.30 9.25
C LYS A 21 6.97 -2.47 10.21
N LYS A 22 5.94 -2.98 10.89
CA LYS A 22 6.08 -4.07 11.86
C LYS A 22 4.86 -4.98 11.85
N ASN A 23 5.07 -6.30 11.95
CA ASN A 23 4.00 -7.31 12.06
C ASN A 23 2.93 -7.18 10.96
N ALA A 24 3.33 -6.77 9.76
CA ALA A 24 2.43 -6.59 8.63
C ALA A 24 2.51 -7.80 7.69
N ILE A 25 1.37 -8.14 7.08
CA ILE A 25 1.28 -9.14 6.01
C ILE A 25 0.95 -8.38 4.73
N PHE A 26 1.71 -8.63 3.67
CA PHE A 26 1.44 -8.06 2.36
C PHE A 26 0.92 -9.14 1.42
N THR A 27 0.03 -8.76 0.51
CA THR A 27 -0.58 -9.69 -0.45
C THR A 27 -0.59 -9.06 -1.83
N ASN A 28 0.01 -9.75 -2.80
CA ASN A 28 0.14 -9.35 -4.21
C ASN A 28 0.84 -7.99 -4.41
N VAL A 29 1.73 -7.61 -3.49
CA VAL A 29 2.70 -6.52 -3.71
C VAL A 29 3.93 -7.08 -4.44
N ALA A 30 4.78 -6.21 -4.97
CA ALA A 30 6.09 -6.62 -5.47
C ALA A 30 7.04 -6.85 -4.30
N LEU A 31 8.07 -7.66 -4.52
CA LEU A 31 9.18 -7.85 -3.58
C LEU A 31 10.45 -7.29 -4.21
N ASN A 32 11.11 -6.36 -3.53
CA ASN A 32 12.48 -6.00 -3.83
C ASN A 32 13.39 -7.13 -3.32
N LEU A 33 14.10 -7.78 -4.22
CA LEU A 33 14.93 -8.95 -3.90
C LEU A 33 16.29 -8.57 -3.30
N ASP A 34 16.69 -7.30 -3.36
CA ASP A 34 17.97 -6.84 -2.80
C ASP A 34 17.92 -6.70 -1.27
N ASP A 35 16.80 -6.22 -0.73
CA ASP A 35 16.60 -5.97 0.70
C ASP A 35 15.40 -6.73 1.29
N MET A 36 14.72 -7.54 0.47
CA MET A 36 13.54 -8.33 0.83
C MET A 36 12.38 -7.47 1.35
N THR A 37 12.25 -6.23 0.85
CA THR A 37 11.17 -5.31 1.22
C THR A 37 10.02 -5.30 0.20
N PRO A 38 8.77 -5.06 0.65
CA PRO A 38 7.64 -4.94 -0.27
C PRO A 38 7.69 -3.61 -1.03
N TRP A 39 7.23 -3.62 -2.28
CA TRP A 39 7.09 -2.43 -3.12
C TRP A 39 5.76 -2.42 -3.88
N TRP A 40 5.22 -1.23 -4.18
CA TRP A 40 4.00 -1.07 -4.99
C TRP A 40 3.98 0.28 -5.73
N GLU A 41 3.11 0.38 -6.74
CA GLU A 41 2.97 1.61 -7.52
C GLU A 41 2.62 2.81 -6.62
N GLY A 42 3.46 3.83 -6.72
CA GLY A 42 3.28 5.07 -5.99
C GLY A 42 3.79 5.03 -4.55
N LEU A 43 4.48 3.97 -4.11
CA LEU A 43 5.25 3.97 -2.86
C LEU A 43 6.36 5.03 -2.90
N ASP A 44 7.16 4.98 -3.96
CA ASP A 44 8.17 5.97 -4.31
C ASP A 44 8.26 6.13 -5.85
N LYS A 45 9.33 6.79 -6.33
CA LYS A 45 9.59 7.00 -7.77
C LYS A 45 10.60 6.02 -8.35
N ASN A 46 11.03 5.02 -7.58
CA ASN A 46 12.16 4.17 -7.90
C ASN A 46 11.74 2.70 -7.81
N PRO A 47 11.07 2.15 -8.83
CA PRO A 47 10.79 0.71 -8.84
C PRO A 47 12.10 -0.09 -8.75
N PRO A 48 12.13 -1.18 -7.97
CA PRO A 48 13.33 -1.98 -7.78
C PRO A 48 13.79 -2.62 -9.09
N GLU A 49 15.10 -2.58 -9.39
CA GLU A 49 15.67 -3.22 -10.59
C GLU A 49 15.79 -4.74 -10.43
N ASN A 50 15.84 -5.26 -9.21
CA ASN A 50 15.81 -6.68 -8.92
C ASN A 50 14.51 -7.01 -8.19
N ALA A 51 13.42 -7.15 -8.95
CA ALA A 51 12.07 -7.29 -8.41
C ALA A 51 11.50 -8.68 -8.68
N GLU A 52 10.69 -9.18 -7.76
CA GLU A 52 9.69 -10.20 -8.04
C GLU A 52 8.31 -9.53 -8.08
N GLU A 53 7.65 -9.56 -9.25
CA GLU A 53 6.31 -8.98 -9.38
C GLU A 53 5.25 -9.88 -8.75
N TRP A 54 4.04 -9.35 -8.56
CA TRP A 54 3.01 -9.98 -7.74
C TRP A 54 2.53 -11.38 -8.18
N LYS A 55 2.76 -11.79 -9.44
CA LYS A 55 2.49 -13.16 -9.90
C LYS A 55 3.69 -14.10 -9.75
N GLY A 56 4.83 -13.60 -9.27
CA GLY A 56 6.04 -14.35 -8.97
C GLY A 56 7.13 -14.30 -10.05
N ALA A 57 6.97 -13.51 -11.12
CA ALA A 57 8.02 -13.38 -12.13
C ALA A 57 9.15 -12.45 -11.65
N LYS A 58 10.40 -12.88 -11.85
CA LYS A 58 11.57 -12.02 -11.62
C LYS A 58 11.76 -11.08 -12.79
N VAL A 59 11.85 -9.79 -12.52
CA VAL A 59 11.85 -8.74 -13.55
C VAL A 59 12.78 -7.60 -13.15
N ASN A 60 13.27 -6.87 -14.16
CA ASN A 60 13.77 -5.52 -13.92
C ASN A 60 12.59 -4.56 -13.78
N GLY A 61 12.34 -4.05 -12.57
CA GLY A 61 11.14 -3.26 -12.32
C GLY A 61 11.03 -1.96 -13.10
N LYS A 62 12.16 -1.28 -13.37
CA LYS A 62 12.18 -0.06 -14.20
C LYS A 62 11.82 -0.38 -15.65
N GLU A 63 12.41 -1.42 -16.21
CA GLU A 63 12.12 -1.86 -17.58
C GLU A 63 10.70 -2.41 -17.71
N TYR A 64 10.30 -3.26 -16.77
CA TYR A 64 8.98 -3.90 -16.74
C TYR A 64 7.86 -2.86 -16.72
N THR A 65 7.96 -1.88 -15.81
CA THR A 65 6.96 -0.80 -15.70
C THR A 65 7.01 0.19 -16.86
N ALA A 66 8.06 0.21 -17.69
CA ALA A 66 8.11 1.02 -18.91
C ALA A 66 7.37 0.36 -20.09
N VAL A 67 7.11 -0.95 -20.03
CA VAL A 67 6.36 -1.66 -21.07
C VAL A 67 4.86 -1.37 -20.94
N MET A 68 4.21 -1.09 -22.07
CA MET A 68 2.76 -0.95 -22.13
C MET A 68 2.09 -2.32 -22.21
N GLY A 69 1.14 -2.57 -21.33
CA GLY A 69 0.25 -3.74 -21.36
C GLY A 69 -0.81 -3.64 -22.45
N ALA A 70 -1.53 -4.74 -22.67
CA ALA A 70 -2.60 -4.84 -23.66
C ALA A 70 -3.77 -3.86 -23.43
N ASP A 71 -3.91 -3.34 -22.21
CA ASP A 71 -4.92 -2.34 -21.83
C ASP A 71 -4.47 -0.89 -22.10
N GLY A 72 -3.32 -0.70 -22.76
CA GLY A 72 -2.77 0.61 -23.05
C GLY A 72 -2.29 1.34 -21.80
N LYS A 73 -1.95 0.62 -20.73
CA LYS A 73 -1.35 1.17 -19.50
C LYS A 73 0.02 0.54 -19.24
N PRO A 74 0.91 1.22 -18.50
CA PRO A 74 2.15 0.62 -18.03
C PRO A 74 1.88 -0.68 -17.25
N GLN A 75 2.75 -1.68 -17.42
CA GLN A 75 2.71 -2.88 -16.58
C GLN A 75 2.99 -2.51 -15.12
N LYS A 76 2.50 -3.33 -14.20
CA LYS A 76 2.54 -3.07 -12.76
C LYS A 76 3.22 -4.21 -12.02
N LEU A 77 4.10 -3.86 -11.10
CA LEU A 77 4.80 -4.78 -10.22
C LEU A 77 3.88 -5.27 -9.09
N ALA A 78 2.97 -4.42 -8.60
CA ALA A 78 1.94 -4.84 -7.65
C ALA A 78 0.56 -4.95 -8.31
N HIS A 79 -0.27 -5.87 -7.81
CA HIS A 79 -1.66 -5.92 -8.24
C HIS A 79 -2.38 -4.62 -7.84
N PRO A 80 -3.26 -4.02 -8.69
CA PRO A 80 -3.94 -2.75 -8.36
C PRO A 80 -4.79 -2.78 -7.07
N ASN A 81 -5.21 -3.97 -6.65
CA ASN A 81 -5.94 -4.22 -5.40
C ASN A 81 -5.08 -4.98 -4.37
N SER A 82 -3.74 -4.94 -4.49
CA SER A 82 -2.84 -5.52 -3.50
C SER A 82 -3.03 -4.85 -2.15
N ARG A 83 -2.71 -5.61 -1.09
CA ARG A 83 -3.11 -5.27 0.28
C ARG A 83 -1.94 -5.30 1.22
N PHE A 84 -2.02 -4.44 2.23
CA PHE A 84 -1.32 -4.63 3.50
C PHE A 84 -2.34 -4.92 4.59
N THR A 85 -2.00 -5.87 5.45
CA THR A 85 -2.69 -6.14 6.72
C THR A 85 -1.75 -5.75 7.84
N ALA A 86 -2.12 -4.75 8.63
CA ALA A 86 -1.28 -4.22 9.70
C ALA A 86 -2.07 -4.05 11.01
N PRO A 87 -1.49 -4.35 12.18
CA PRO A 87 -2.10 -4.07 13.47
C PRO A 87 -2.41 -2.58 13.64
N ALA A 88 -3.63 -2.25 14.09
CA ALA A 88 -4.02 -0.85 14.30
C ALA A 88 -3.16 -0.15 15.37
N ILE A 89 -2.63 -0.92 16.34
CA ILE A 89 -1.74 -0.44 17.41
C ILE A 89 -0.43 0.17 16.89
N ASN A 90 -0.03 -0.14 15.65
CA ASN A 90 1.15 0.48 15.03
C ASN A 90 0.87 1.90 14.52
N CYS A 91 -0.39 2.36 14.52
CA CYS A 91 -0.73 3.69 14.01
C CYS A 91 -0.23 4.77 14.97
N PRO A 92 0.64 5.69 14.51
CA PRO A 92 1.21 6.73 15.37
C PRO A 92 0.15 7.73 15.86
N CYS A 93 -1.00 7.79 15.20
CA CYS A 93 -2.14 8.62 15.58
C CYS A 93 -3.35 7.80 16.06
N LEU A 94 -3.14 6.59 16.61
CA LEU A 94 -4.24 5.81 17.17
C LEU A 94 -4.86 6.55 18.37
N SER A 95 -6.18 6.71 18.37
CA SER A 95 -6.89 7.27 19.53
C SER A 95 -6.74 6.36 20.75
N SER A 96 -6.58 6.96 21.93
CA SER A 96 -6.63 6.24 23.22
C SER A 96 -7.94 5.49 23.43
N GLU A 97 -9.03 5.98 22.82
CA GLU A 97 -10.37 5.40 22.93
C GLU A 97 -10.62 4.23 21.96
N PHE A 98 -9.62 3.82 21.15
CA PHE A 98 -9.81 2.80 20.11
C PHE A 98 -10.37 1.48 20.63
N ASN A 99 -10.00 1.09 21.85
CA ASN A 99 -10.48 -0.12 22.51
C ASN A 99 -11.54 0.17 23.59
N ASN A 100 -12.09 1.38 23.67
CA ASN A 100 -13.13 1.70 24.65
C ASN A 100 -14.43 0.95 24.27
N PRO A 101 -14.93 0.04 25.11
CA PRO A 101 -16.13 -0.74 24.81
C PRO A 101 -17.41 0.11 24.73
N GLN A 102 -17.41 1.32 25.29
CA GLN A 102 -18.53 2.27 25.18
C GLN A 102 -18.49 3.09 23.88
N GLY A 103 -17.40 2.98 23.11
CA GLY A 103 -17.19 3.75 21.89
C GLY A 103 -16.95 5.24 22.16
N VAL A 104 -17.26 6.07 21.15
CA VAL A 104 -17.12 7.54 21.21
C VAL A 104 -18.40 8.22 20.74
N PRO A 105 -18.79 9.38 21.30
CA PRO A 105 -19.95 10.13 20.82
C PRO A 105 -19.71 10.68 19.40
N VAL A 106 -20.68 10.51 18.51
CA VAL A 106 -20.63 11.02 17.13
C VAL A 106 -21.33 12.37 17.04
N THR A 107 -20.58 13.42 16.69
CA THR A 107 -21.12 14.80 16.61
C THR A 107 -21.59 15.17 15.19
N ALA A 108 -21.03 14.54 14.16
CA ALA A 108 -21.41 14.80 12.77
C ALA A 108 -21.27 13.53 11.92
N MET A 109 -22.09 13.42 10.87
CA MET A 109 -21.97 12.41 9.83
C MET A 109 -21.71 13.12 8.50
N ILE A 110 -20.65 12.72 7.78
CA ILE A 110 -20.23 13.33 6.51
C ILE A 110 -20.50 12.34 5.38
N PHE A 111 -21.22 12.78 4.34
CA PHE A 111 -21.41 12.03 3.10
C PHE A 111 -20.54 12.65 2.00
N GLY A 112 -19.93 11.81 1.14
CA GLY A 112 -19.03 12.29 0.10
C GLY A 112 -18.94 11.36 -1.10
N GLY A 113 -18.63 11.95 -2.26
CA GLY A 113 -18.40 11.27 -3.52
C GLY A 113 -17.62 12.17 -4.49
N ARG A 114 -16.93 11.59 -5.47
CA ARG A 114 -16.18 12.35 -6.48
C ARG A 114 -17.15 12.89 -7.54
N ARG A 115 -17.19 14.21 -7.76
CA ARG A 115 -17.97 14.90 -8.81
C ARG A 115 -16.99 15.64 -9.73
N ALA A 116 -17.22 15.58 -11.04
CA ALA A 116 -16.38 16.20 -12.07
C ALA A 116 -16.72 17.69 -12.25
#